data_AF-A0A524BLC5-F1
#
_entry.id   AF-A0A524BLC5-F1
#
_cell.length_a   1.000
_cell.length_b   1.000
_cell.length_c   1.000
_cell.angle_alpha   90.00
_cell.angle_beta   90.00
_cell.angle_gamma   90.00
#
_symmetry.space_group_name_H-M   'P 1'
#
loop_
_entity.id
_entity.type
_entity.pdbx_description
1 polymer ?
#
loop_
_entity_poly.entity_id
_entity_poly.type
_entity_poly.pdbx_seq_one_letter_code
_entity_poly.pdbx_strand_id
1 'polypeptide(L)'
;MAIDVGPHPLTLAEVVAVARRREPVRLTDEALAEIAHSRAVIEGLAESPEPAYGVSTGFGALATVHIPPESREHLQASLIRSHAAGSGAEVEDEVVRATMLLRLHTLATGRTGVRPSTAQAYAAMLNAGISPIIFEHGSLGCSGDLAPLSHIALALMGEGEVRNSVGEKLPAADALAAAGLEPVRLAEKEGLALINGTDGMLGMLVLALADLEVLITTADIAAAMSIEALLGTDRVLADDLQQLRPHPGQRLSAANMRKVLRDSAIVASHAGPEDTRVQDAYSLRCAPQVNGAARDTTDYCAVVARRELAAAIDNPVVTIDGRVESNGNFHGAPIAYALDFLAIPVADVASMSERRTDRLLDRHRSHGLPPFLAHEVGVDSGHMIAQYTAAGIVHELKRLAVPASVDSIPSSAMQEDHVSMGWSAARKLRLAVDGLAQVLAIEILSAARALDLRSPLSPADATASVVSLLRRDVEGPGPDRYLAPEIAATTALVRDGSIVRAVETVTGPLNTLED
;
A
#
# COMPACT_ATOMS: atom_id res chain seq x y z
N MET A 1 -17.00 4.54 -14.01
CA MET A 1 -18.30 4.98 -13.46
C MET A 1 -17.97 5.78 -12.22
N ALA A 2 -18.62 6.92 -11.95
CA ALA A 2 -18.20 7.72 -10.80
C ALA A 2 -18.40 6.96 -9.48
N ILE A 3 -17.43 7.04 -8.59
CA ILE A 3 -17.52 6.51 -7.22
C ILE A 3 -18.32 7.51 -6.39
N ASP A 4 -19.39 7.04 -5.78
CA ASP A 4 -20.23 7.85 -4.90
C ASP A 4 -19.57 8.00 -3.53
N VAL A 5 -19.40 9.24 -3.08
CA VAL A 5 -18.81 9.59 -1.79
C VAL A 5 -19.91 10.15 -0.90
N GLY A 6 -20.10 9.53 0.26
CA GLY A 6 -21.18 9.87 1.18
C GLY A 6 -20.92 9.43 2.61
N PRO A 7 -21.95 9.39 3.47
CA PRO A 7 -21.77 9.01 4.87
C PRO A 7 -21.46 7.52 5.07
N HIS A 8 -21.62 6.72 4.01
CA HIS A 8 -21.35 5.29 4.03
C HIS A 8 -19.87 5.00 3.71
N PRO A 9 -19.24 4.02 4.38
CA PRO A 9 -17.81 3.73 4.18
C PRO A 9 -17.48 3.36 2.74
N LEU A 10 -16.38 3.88 2.22
CA LEU A 10 -15.78 3.41 0.97
C LEU A 10 -15.24 1.98 1.14
N THR A 11 -15.29 1.20 0.08
CA THR A 11 -14.58 -0.08 0.00
C THR A 11 -13.10 0.13 -0.32
N LEU A 12 -12.25 -0.84 0.03
CA LEU A 12 -10.82 -0.83 -0.33
C LEU A 12 -10.63 -0.69 -1.85
N ALA A 13 -11.45 -1.40 -2.63
CA ALA A 13 -11.39 -1.40 -4.09
C ALA A 13 -11.74 -0.04 -4.70
N GLU A 14 -12.68 0.70 -4.12
CA GLU A 14 -13.04 2.05 -4.56
C GLU A 14 -11.91 3.05 -4.29
N VAL A 15 -11.24 2.95 -3.13
CA VAL A 15 -10.06 3.77 -2.84
C VAL A 15 -8.97 3.54 -3.87
N VAL A 16 -8.65 2.28 -4.17
CA VAL A 16 -7.68 1.91 -5.22
C VAL A 16 -8.13 2.40 -6.61
N ALA A 17 -9.43 2.35 -6.91
CA ALA A 17 -10.00 2.82 -8.18
C ALA A 17 -9.71 4.30 -8.43
N VAL A 18 -9.99 5.14 -7.43
CA VAL A 18 -9.75 6.57 -7.53
C VAL A 18 -8.25 6.87 -7.50
N ALA A 19 -7.49 6.22 -6.62
CA ALA A 19 -6.07 6.47 -6.45
C ALA A 19 -5.24 6.11 -7.70
N ARG A 20 -5.43 4.91 -8.25
CA ARG A 20 -4.61 4.38 -9.37
C ARG A 20 -5.27 4.50 -10.73
N ARG A 21 -6.58 4.22 -10.82
CA ARG A 21 -7.32 4.21 -12.10
C ARG A 21 -7.97 5.54 -12.43
N ARG A 22 -7.86 6.53 -11.53
CA ARG A 22 -8.41 7.88 -11.69
C ARG A 22 -9.92 7.88 -11.96
N GLU A 23 -10.65 6.91 -11.39
CA GLU A 23 -12.11 6.96 -11.45
C GLU A 23 -12.61 8.27 -10.81
N PRO A 24 -13.58 8.96 -11.44
CA PRO A 24 -14.10 10.20 -10.92
C PRO A 24 -14.94 9.94 -9.66
N VAL A 25 -15.06 10.95 -8.81
CA VAL A 25 -15.87 10.92 -7.59
C VAL A 25 -17.08 11.83 -7.70
N ARG A 26 -18.17 11.49 -6.99
CA ARG A 26 -19.37 12.32 -6.88
C ARG A 26 -19.86 12.34 -5.44
N LEU A 27 -20.04 13.53 -4.88
CA LEU A 27 -20.73 13.67 -3.59
C LEU A 27 -22.21 13.29 -3.76
N THR A 28 -22.71 12.43 -2.88
CA THR A 28 -24.13 12.06 -2.87
C THR A 28 -25.00 13.22 -2.35
N ASP A 29 -26.28 13.22 -2.70
CA ASP A 29 -27.24 14.22 -2.20
C ASP A 29 -27.36 14.14 -0.67
N GLU A 30 -27.28 12.93 -0.11
CA GLU A 30 -27.24 12.68 1.33
C GLU A 30 -26.00 13.32 1.98
N ALA A 31 -24.81 13.18 1.37
CA ALA A 31 -23.59 13.83 1.86
C ALA A 31 -23.75 15.36 1.91
N LEU A 32 -24.28 15.95 0.84
CA LEU A 32 -24.46 17.40 0.75
C LEU A 32 -25.46 17.90 1.82
N ALA A 33 -26.51 17.13 2.10
CA ALA A 33 -27.47 17.43 3.16
C ALA A 33 -26.84 17.36 4.56
N GLU A 34 -26.06 16.31 4.85
CA GLU A 34 -25.38 16.15 6.15
C GLU A 34 -24.30 17.23 6.36
N ILE A 35 -23.52 17.56 5.32
CA ILE A 35 -22.55 18.67 5.36
C ILE A 35 -23.27 19.99 5.66
N ALA A 36 -24.37 20.28 4.96
CA ALA A 36 -25.13 21.52 5.18
C ALA A 36 -25.72 21.60 6.59
N HIS A 37 -26.22 20.49 7.13
CA HIS A 37 -26.74 20.41 8.49
C HIS A 37 -25.67 20.77 9.53
N SER A 38 -24.51 20.14 9.45
CA SER A 38 -23.42 20.41 10.38
C SER A 38 -22.79 21.78 10.18
N ARG A 39 -22.82 22.34 8.96
CA ARG A 39 -22.40 23.71 8.74
C ARG A 39 -23.27 24.71 9.50
N ALA A 40 -24.59 24.51 9.51
CA ALA A 40 -25.52 25.38 10.26
C ALA A 40 -25.23 25.38 11.77
N VAL A 41 -24.79 24.23 12.33
CA VAL A 41 -24.34 24.15 13.73
C VAL A 41 -23.11 25.03 13.97
N ILE A 42 -22.11 24.97 13.09
CA ILE A 42 -20.89 25.79 13.21
C ILE A 42 -21.20 27.28 13.08
N GLU A 43 -22.10 27.66 12.17
CA GLU A 43 -22.51 29.05 12.00
C GLU A 43 -23.21 29.59 13.25
N GLY A 44 -24.13 28.81 13.84
CA GLY A 44 -24.78 29.19 15.10
C GLY A 44 -23.79 29.36 16.26
N LEU A 45 -22.74 28.53 16.33
CA LEU A 45 -21.68 28.66 17.33
C LEU A 45 -20.75 29.86 17.06
N ALA A 46 -20.47 30.18 15.80
CA ALA A 46 -19.64 31.32 15.45
C ALA A 46 -20.29 32.66 15.86
N GLU A 47 -21.62 32.72 15.90
CA GLU A 47 -22.41 33.86 16.38
C GLU A 47 -22.57 33.87 17.92
N SER A 48 -22.24 32.77 18.60
CA SER A 48 -22.35 32.65 20.06
C SER A 48 -21.32 33.54 20.77
N PRO A 49 -21.69 34.16 21.91
CA PRO A 49 -20.73 34.83 22.79
C PRO A 49 -19.83 33.84 23.56
N GLU A 50 -20.19 32.56 23.63
CA GLU A 50 -19.39 31.53 24.29
C GLU A 50 -18.29 31.00 23.35
N PRO A 51 -17.01 30.96 23.78
CA PRO A 51 -15.93 30.46 22.92
C PRO A 51 -16.06 28.97 22.58
N ALA A 52 -15.90 28.63 21.30
CA ALA A 52 -15.86 27.27 20.81
C ALA A 52 -14.50 26.95 20.16
N TYR A 53 -13.87 25.83 20.55
CA TYR A 53 -12.55 25.42 20.08
C TYR A 53 -12.51 25.27 18.55
N GLY A 54 -11.50 25.83 17.90
CA GLY A 54 -11.33 25.76 16.44
C GLY A 54 -12.36 26.54 15.60
N VAL A 55 -13.32 27.21 16.26
CA VAL A 55 -14.33 28.09 15.64
C VAL A 55 -14.05 29.54 16.00
N SER A 56 -13.95 29.87 17.30
CA SER A 56 -13.72 31.22 17.81
C SER A 56 -12.46 31.36 18.68
N THR A 57 -11.60 30.33 18.69
CA THR A 57 -10.34 30.31 19.42
C THR A 57 -9.16 29.92 18.51
N GLY A 58 -7.93 30.06 19.00
CA GLY A 58 -6.74 29.49 18.37
C GLY A 58 -6.68 27.95 18.43
N PHE A 59 -5.59 27.37 17.91
CA PHE A 59 -5.39 25.92 17.76
C PHE A 59 -4.27 25.37 18.67
N GLY A 60 -4.35 24.10 19.05
CA GLY A 60 -3.31 23.42 19.83
C GLY A 60 -3.00 24.15 21.15
N ALA A 61 -1.72 24.48 21.38
CA ALA A 61 -1.28 25.22 22.56
C ALA A 61 -1.91 26.63 22.70
N LEU A 62 -2.56 27.15 21.64
CA LEU A 62 -3.22 28.46 21.61
C LEU A 62 -4.76 28.35 21.76
N ALA A 63 -5.29 27.19 22.15
CA ALA A 63 -6.74 26.94 22.31
C ALA A 63 -7.46 27.91 23.25
N THR A 64 -6.76 28.57 24.18
CA THR A 64 -7.34 29.50 25.17
C THR A 64 -7.42 30.94 24.67
N VAL A 65 -6.92 31.25 23.46
CA VAL A 65 -6.92 32.60 22.89
C VAL A 65 -8.20 32.83 22.09
N HIS A 66 -9.01 33.80 22.50
CA HIS A 66 -10.21 34.20 21.75
C HIS A 66 -9.85 34.97 20.47
N ILE A 67 -10.56 34.68 19.37
CA ILE A 67 -10.29 35.26 18.05
C ILE A 67 -11.48 36.14 17.62
N PRO A 68 -11.26 37.44 17.37
CA PRO A 68 -12.32 38.34 16.97
C PRO A 68 -12.83 38.00 15.55
N PRO A 69 -14.12 38.22 15.25
CA PRO A 69 -14.75 37.80 13.99
C PRO A 69 -13.98 38.20 12.72
N GLU A 70 -13.47 39.42 12.66
CA GLU A 70 -12.72 39.97 11.53
C GLU A 70 -11.39 39.25 11.25
N SER A 71 -10.87 38.50 12.22
CA SER A 71 -9.62 37.75 12.11
C SER A 71 -9.83 36.26 11.80
N ARG A 72 -11.08 35.77 11.77
CA ARG A 72 -11.36 34.34 11.66
C ARG A 72 -11.03 33.76 10.28
N GLU A 73 -11.37 34.44 9.18
CA GLU A 73 -10.97 34.00 7.83
C GLU A 73 -9.43 33.97 7.70
N HIS A 74 -8.76 35.02 8.20
CA HIS A 74 -7.30 35.09 8.21
C HIS A 74 -6.66 33.97 9.03
N LEU A 75 -7.25 33.63 10.19
CA LEU A 75 -6.80 32.53 11.05
C LEU A 75 -6.77 31.19 10.29
N GLN A 76 -7.82 30.86 9.54
CA GLN A 76 -7.90 29.60 8.81
C GLN A 76 -6.85 29.52 7.70
N ALA A 77 -6.68 30.60 6.93
CA ALA A 77 -5.65 30.67 5.89
C ALA A 77 -4.22 30.59 6.47
N SER A 78 -3.97 31.28 7.59
CA SER A 78 -2.67 31.26 8.28
C SER A 78 -2.35 29.90 8.91
N LEU A 79 -3.37 29.15 9.37
CA LEU A 79 -3.21 27.76 9.81
C LEU A 79 -2.66 26.92 8.66
N ILE A 80 -3.33 26.90 7.51
CA ILE A 80 -2.92 26.11 6.35
C ILE A 80 -1.50 26.45 5.91
N ARG A 81 -1.19 27.73 5.73
CA ARG A 81 0.14 28.18 5.27
C ARG A 81 1.26 27.80 6.22
N SER A 82 1.03 27.91 7.53
CA SER A 82 2.05 27.57 8.52
C SER A 82 2.24 26.06 8.69
N HIS A 83 1.18 25.27 8.48
CA HIS A 83 1.20 23.83 8.66
C HIS A 83 1.63 23.08 7.40
N ALA A 84 1.61 23.72 6.21
CA ALA A 84 2.20 23.20 4.97
C ALA A 84 3.74 23.19 5.01
N ALA A 85 4.30 22.55 6.04
CA ALA A 85 5.72 22.54 6.40
C ALA A 85 6.38 21.16 6.13
N GLY A 86 5.89 20.45 5.12
CA GLY A 86 6.48 19.18 4.67
C GLY A 86 7.87 19.34 4.02
N SER A 87 8.69 18.30 4.06
CA SER A 87 10.00 18.26 3.39
C SER A 87 10.40 16.84 2.95
N GLY A 88 11.45 16.71 2.13
CA GLY A 88 11.92 15.42 1.59
C GLY A 88 11.49 15.18 0.15
N ALA A 89 11.48 13.92 -0.29
CA ALA A 89 10.99 13.57 -1.62
C ALA A 89 9.47 13.81 -1.75
N GLU A 90 9.02 14.10 -2.97
CA GLU A 90 7.59 14.12 -3.28
C GLU A 90 6.98 12.73 -3.07
N VAL A 91 5.82 12.66 -2.42
CA VAL A 91 5.06 11.40 -2.34
C VAL A 91 4.36 11.11 -3.67
N GLU A 92 4.06 9.84 -3.89
CA GLU A 92 3.53 9.33 -5.16
C GLU A 92 2.10 9.84 -5.42
N ASP A 93 1.76 10.09 -6.69
CA ASP A 93 0.44 10.62 -7.12
C ASP A 93 -0.74 9.81 -6.54
N GLU A 94 -0.63 8.47 -6.52
CA GLU A 94 -1.66 7.60 -5.96
C GLU A 94 -1.89 7.84 -4.45
N VAL A 95 -0.85 8.21 -3.69
CA VAL A 95 -0.94 8.53 -2.25
C VAL A 95 -1.65 9.86 -2.07
N VAL A 96 -1.29 10.86 -2.86
CA VAL A 96 -1.96 12.17 -2.86
C VAL A 96 -3.45 11.99 -3.15
N ARG A 97 -3.79 11.24 -4.21
CA ARG A 97 -5.17 10.99 -4.61
C ARG A 97 -5.96 10.19 -3.57
N ALA A 98 -5.35 9.17 -2.95
CA ALA A 98 -5.98 8.42 -1.86
C ALA A 98 -6.23 9.32 -0.64
N THR A 99 -5.25 10.13 -0.25
CA THR A 99 -5.37 11.11 0.85
C THR A 99 -6.50 12.10 0.57
N MET A 100 -6.59 12.60 -0.67
CA MET A 100 -7.65 13.48 -1.10
C MET A 100 -9.03 12.82 -1.00
N LEU A 101 -9.18 11.62 -1.57
CA LEU A 101 -10.44 10.89 -1.50
C LEU A 101 -10.90 10.65 -0.06
N LEU A 102 -9.99 10.20 0.81
CA LEU A 102 -10.33 9.84 2.18
C LEU A 102 -10.66 11.07 3.02
N ARG A 103 -9.98 12.20 2.79
CA ARG A 103 -10.39 13.46 3.41
C ARG A 103 -11.77 13.87 2.93
N LEU A 104 -12.05 13.80 1.62
CA LEU A 104 -13.37 14.11 1.07
C LEU A 104 -14.45 13.21 1.66
N HIS A 105 -14.17 11.92 1.83
CA HIS A 105 -15.06 10.96 2.50
C HIS A 105 -15.35 11.38 3.94
N THR A 106 -14.32 11.74 4.70
CA THR A 106 -14.50 12.27 6.06
C THR A 106 -15.36 13.54 6.09
N LEU A 107 -15.17 14.46 5.14
CA LEU A 107 -16.06 15.64 5.00
C LEU A 107 -17.50 15.22 4.69
N ALA A 108 -17.69 14.22 3.82
CA ALA A 108 -18.98 13.70 3.38
C ALA A 108 -19.79 13.00 4.47
N THR A 109 -19.17 12.59 5.58
CA THR A 109 -19.89 12.12 6.78
C THR A 109 -20.73 13.21 7.44
N GLY A 110 -20.49 14.48 7.10
CA GLY A 110 -21.14 15.62 7.71
C GLY A 110 -20.73 15.83 9.17
N ARG A 111 -19.59 15.31 9.63
CA ARG A 111 -19.16 15.47 11.03
C ARG A 111 -18.09 16.55 11.24
N THR A 112 -17.71 17.24 10.17
CA THR A 112 -16.59 18.20 10.19
C THR A 112 -17.00 19.67 10.12
N GLY A 113 -18.23 19.99 9.71
CA GLY A 113 -18.74 21.38 9.70
C GLY A 113 -18.17 22.29 8.60
N VAL A 114 -17.63 21.72 7.53
CA VAL A 114 -17.28 22.46 6.30
C VAL A 114 -18.51 22.91 5.53
N ARG A 115 -18.36 23.87 4.61
CA ARG A 115 -19.43 24.23 3.67
C ARG A 115 -19.55 23.19 2.55
N PRO A 116 -20.76 22.96 2.00
CA PRO A 116 -20.95 22.11 0.82
C PRO A 116 -20.07 22.55 -0.36
N SER A 117 -19.93 23.86 -0.58
CA SER A 117 -19.09 24.41 -1.65
C SER A 117 -17.61 24.02 -1.53
N THR A 118 -17.09 23.91 -0.31
CA THR A 118 -15.70 23.51 -0.04
C THR A 118 -15.49 22.04 -0.39
N ALA A 119 -16.40 21.16 0.04
CA ALA A 119 -16.34 19.74 -0.32
C ALA A 119 -16.51 19.51 -1.83
N GLN A 120 -17.38 20.28 -2.49
CA GLN A 120 -17.58 20.25 -3.93
C GLN A 120 -16.32 20.70 -4.69
N ALA A 121 -15.67 21.80 -4.28
CA ALA A 121 -14.42 22.26 -4.86
C ALA A 121 -13.29 21.24 -4.68
N TYR A 122 -13.23 20.59 -3.52
CA TYR A 122 -12.27 19.52 -3.23
C TYR A 122 -12.46 18.31 -4.16
N ALA A 123 -13.71 17.86 -4.33
CA ALA A 123 -14.07 16.79 -5.27
C ALA A 123 -13.73 17.17 -6.72
N ALA A 124 -13.99 18.42 -7.11
CA ALA A 124 -13.69 18.93 -8.44
C ALA A 124 -12.18 18.98 -8.71
N MET A 125 -11.36 19.39 -7.73
CA MET A 125 -9.90 19.36 -7.82
C MET A 125 -9.37 17.93 -8.03
N LEU A 126 -9.90 16.95 -7.28
CA LEU A 126 -9.56 15.54 -7.44
C LEU A 126 -9.92 14.99 -8.83
N ASN A 127 -11.12 15.34 -9.31
CA ASN A 127 -11.64 14.92 -10.63
C ASN A 127 -10.88 15.57 -11.80
N ALA A 128 -10.40 16.80 -11.63
CA ALA A 128 -9.58 17.49 -12.61
C ALA A 128 -8.16 16.90 -12.74
N GLY A 129 -7.79 15.95 -11.86
CA GLY A 129 -6.44 15.39 -11.83
C GLY A 129 -5.39 16.41 -11.41
N ILE A 130 -5.78 17.36 -10.55
CA ILE A 130 -4.87 18.31 -9.93
C ILE A 130 -4.35 17.67 -8.65
N SER A 131 -3.08 17.29 -8.63
CA SER A 131 -2.45 16.57 -7.51
C SER A 131 -1.49 17.49 -6.77
N PRO A 132 -1.81 17.93 -5.55
CA PRO A 132 -0.92 18.75 -4.74
C PRO A 132 0.43 18.09 -4.47
N ILE A 133 1.50 18.88 -4.47
CA ILE A 133 2.82 18.37 -4.09
C ILE A 133 2.89 18.24 -2.57
N ILE A 134 3.03 17.00 -2.12
CA ILE A 134 3.17 16.61 -0.71
C ILE A 134 4.53 15.95 -0.54
N PHE A 135 5.13 16.07 0.64
CA PHE A 135 6.45 15.52 0.94
C PHE A 135 6.41 14.40 1.99
N GLU A 136 7.43 13.55 1.98
CA GLU A 136 7.51 12.37 2.83
C GLU A 136 7.74 12.64 4.33
N HIS A 137 8.23 13.83 4.72
CA HIS A 137 8.42 14.22 6.12
C HIS A 137 7.48 15.34 6.54
N GLY A 138 6.97 15.26 7.76
CA GLY A 138 6.18 16.32 8.41
C GLY A 138 5.01 15.81 9.25
N SER A 139 4.41 14.68 8.90
CA SER A 139 3.35 14.07 9.73
C SER A 139 3.92 13.25 10.88
N LEU A 140 3.33 13.42 12.07
CA LEU A 140 3.54 12.58 13.25
C LEU A 140 2.39 11.56 13.47
N GLY A 141 1.31 11.67 12.69
CA GLY A 141 0.15 10.79 12.77
C GLY A 141 -0.67 10.88 14.06
N CYS A 142 -0.65 12.02 14.77
CA CYS A 142 -1.21 12.16 16.12
C CYS A 142 -2.22 13.29 16.29
N SER A 143 -2.27 14.23 15.35
CA SER A 143 -3.22 15.34 15.24
C SER A 143 -3.80 15.34 13.81
N GLY A 144 -3.83 14.15 13.21
CA GLY A 144 -3.91 13.94 11.77
C GLY A 144 -2.56 14.05 11.04
N ASP A 145 -2.59 13.77 9.73
CA ASP A 145 -1.50 13.98 8.78
C ASP A 145 -1.41 15.49 8.40
N LEU A 146 -1.24 16.33 9.43
CA LEU A 146 -1.36 17.80 9.34
C LEU A 146 -0.60 18.41 8.17
N ALA A 147 0.71 18.16 8.09
CA ALA A 147 1.54 18.79 7.05
C ALA A 147 1.16 18.32 5.63
N PRO A 148 1.03 17.01 5.35
CA PRO A 148 0.48 16.51 4.09
C PRO A 148 -0.87 17.11 3.70
N LEU A 149 -1.85 17.09 4.60
CA LEU A 149 -3.19 17.61 4.32
C LEU A 149 -3.19 19.14 4.16
N SER A 150 -2.29 19.84 4.86
CA SER A 150 -2.13 21.29 4.69
C SER A 150 -1.63 21.66 3.31
N HIS A 151 -0.73 20.87 2.70
CA HIS A 151 -0.33 21.08 1.30
C HIS A 151 -1.51 20.91 0.34
N ILE A 152 -2.43 19.97 0.60
CA ILE A 152 -3.65 19.80 -0.19
C ILE A 152 -4.59 21.00 -0.01
N ALA A 153 -4.83 21.43 1.23
CA ALA A 153 -5.66 22.58 1.54
C ALA A 153 -5.07 23.89 0.96
N LEU A 154 -3.73 24.00 0.93
CA LEU A 154 -3.02 25.14 0.33
C LEU A 154 -3.30 25.22 -1.17
N ALA A 155 -3.25 24.08 -1.87
CA ALA A 155 -3.60 23.99 -3.28
C ALA A 155 -5.08 24.35 -3.53
N LEU A 156 -6.00 23.92 -2.66
CA LEU A 156 -7.42 24.29 -2.74
C LEU A 156 -7.66 25.80 -2.59
N MET A 157 -6.80 26.49 -1.82
CA MET A 157 -6.76 27.95 -1.69
C MET A 157 -6.07 28.65 -2.87
N GLY A 158 -5.60 27.91 -3.89
CA GLY A 158 -4.88 28.44 -5.04
C GLY A 158 -3.40 28.76 -4.76
N GLU A 159 -2.85 28.26 -3.65
CA GLU A 159 -1.46 28.49 -3.24
C GLU A 159 -0.62 27.21 -3.37
N GLY A 160 0.71 27.35 -3.44
CA GLY A 160 1.62 26.21 -3.56
C GLY A 160 1.75 25.65 -4.99
N GLU A 161 2.34 24.46 -5.08
CA GLU A 161 2.62 23.77 -6.34
C GLU A 161 1.80 22.47 -6.44
N VAL A 162 1.39 22.15 -7.65
CA VAL A 162 0.64 20.93 -7.98
C VAL A 162 1.27 20.24 -9.20
N ARG A 163 0.92 18.98 -9.42
CA ARG A 163 1.08 18.31 -10.71
C ARG A 163 -0.27 18.24 -11.43
N ASN A 164 -0.28 18.56 -12.72
CA ASN A 164 -1.48 18.36 -13.55
C ASN A 164 -1.63 16.88 -13.96
N SER A 165 -2.68 16.59 -14.72
CA SER A 165 -3.02 15.22 -15.15
C SER A 165 -1.96 14.56 -16.04
N VAL A 166 -1.08 15.33 -16.69
CA VAL A 166 0.06 14.83 -17.50
C VAL A 166 1.39 14.83 -16.71
N GLY A 167 1.37 15.21 -15.43
CA GLY A 167 2.52 15.14 -14.52
C GLY A 167 3.39 16.40 -14.48
N GLU A 168 3.03 17.47 -15.17
CA GLU A 168 3.78 18.73 -15.16
C GLU A 168 3.55 19.49 -13.85
N LYS A 169 4.63 20.07 -13.31
CA LYS A 169 4.58 20.90 -12.11
C LYS A 169 4.21 22.34 -12.47
N LEU A 170 3.24 22.92 -11.77
CA LEU A 170 2.75 24.28 -11.98
C LEU A 170 2.15 24.89 -10.70
N PRO A 171 1.98 26.22 -10.63
CA PRO A 171 1.27 26.87 -9.52
C PRO A 171 -0.18 26.38 -9.40
N ALA A 172 -0.67 26.20 -8.16
CA ALA A 172 -2.03 25.73 -7.92
C ALA A 172 -3.11 26.64 -8.54
N ALA A 173 -2.96 27.96 -8.44
CA ALA A 173 -3.87 28.93 -9.04
C ALA A 173 -4.05 28.72 -10.56
N ASP A 174 -2.95 28.47 -11.28
CA ASP A 174 -2.98 28.27 -12.74
C ASP A 174 -3.69 26.96 -13.08
N ALA A 175 -3.44 25.90 -12.32
CA ALA A 175 -4.10 24.61 -12.50
C ALA A 175 -5.62 24.68 -12.22
N LEU A 176 -6.02 25.35 -11.14
CA LEU A 176 -7.43 25.57 -10.81
C LEU A 176 -8.13 26.37 -11.90
N ALA A 177 -7.55 27.49 -12.32
CA ALA A 177 -8.10 28.33 -13.39
C ALA A 177 -8.25 27.54 -14.71
N ALA A 178 -7.24 26.72 -15.08
CA ALA A 178 -7.30 25.87 -16.27
C ALA A 178 -8.41 24.81 -16.19
N ALA A 179 -8.78 24.36 -14.99
CA ALA A 179 -9.90 23.45 -14.75
C ALA A 179 -11.25 24.16 -14.56
N GLY A 180 -11.30 25.50 -14.65
CA GLY A 180 -12.51 26.28 -14.39
C GLY A 180 -12.93 26.31 -12.91
N LEU A 181 -11.97 26.14 -12.01
CA LEU A 181 -12.17 26.15 -10.56
C LEU A 181 -11.66 27.46 -9.95
N GLU A 182 -12.42 28.02 -9.03
CA GLU A 182 -12.03 29.21 -8.27
C GLU A 182 -11.39 28.81 -6.93
N PRO A 183 -10.32 29.49 -6.49
CA PRO A 183 -9.72 29.26 -5.18
C PRO A 183 -10.71 29.40 -4.02
N VAL A 184 -10.66 28.48 -3.05
CA VAL A 184 -11.55 28.51 -1.88
C VAL A 184 -11.03 29.49 -0.83
N ARG A 185 -11.91 30.37 -0.35
CA ARG A 185 -11.68 31.19 0.86
C ARG A 185 -12.27 30.51 2.07
N LEU A 186 -11.45 30.07 3.01
CA LEU A 186 -11.89 29.25 4.15
C LEU A 186 -12.66 30.05 5.20
N ALA A 187 -13.78 29.50 5.66
CA ALA A 187 -14.58 30.01 6.78
C ALA A 187 -14.21 29.29 8.10
N GLU A 188 -14.84 29.69 9.21
CA GLU A 188 -14.59 29.11 10.54
C GLU A 188 -14.64 27.58 10.50
N LYS A 189 -13.68 26.95 11.20
CA LYS A 189 -13.44 25.51 11.29
C LYS A 189 -12.91 24.85 10.02
N GLU A 190 -13.08 25.42 8.82
CA GLU A 190 -12.75 24.73 7.56
C GLU A 190 -11.25 24.41 7.44
N GLY A 191 -10.36 25.27 7.92
CA GLY A 191 -8.92 25.00 7.90
C GLY A 191 -8.58 23.74 8.69
N LEU A 192 -9.08 23.61 9.92
CA LEU A 192 -8.86 22.43 10.75
C LEU A 192 -9.53 21.19 10.17
N ALA A 193 -10.77 21.33 9.69
CA ALA A 193 -11.52 20.25 9.08
C ALA A 193 -10.86 19.68 7.80
N LEU A 194 -10.00 20.44 7.12
CA LEU A 194 -9.26 19.96 5.96
C LEU A 194 -7.97 19.21 6.33
N ILE A 195 -7.42 19.43 7.53
CA ILE A 195 -6.07 18.95 7.88
C ILE A 195 -6.01 17.97 9.05
N ASN A 196 -7.12 17.79 9.77
CA ASN A 196 -7.16 16.96 10.97
C ASN A 196 -7.76 15.58 10.66
N GLY A 197 -6.93 14.65 10.17
CA GLY A 197 -7.34 13.28 9.89
C GLY A 197 -6.20 12.32 9.57
N THR A 198 -6.47 11.02 9.63
CA THR A 198 -5.50 9.92 9.39
C THR A 198 -5.48 9.47 7.92
N ASP A 199 -5.94 10.35 7.02
CA ASP A 199 -6.31 10.02 5.64
C ASP A 199 -5.14 9.49 4.81
N GLY A 200 -3.93 10.03 5.01
CA GLY A 200 -2.76 9.67 4.23
C GLY A 200 -2.18 8.31 4.62
N MET A 201 -2.02 8.06 5.91
CA MET A 201 -1.61 6.75 6.41
C MET A 201 -2.64 5.65 6.11
N LEU A 202 -3.95 5.96 6.18
CA LEU A 202 -5.00 5.03 5.78
C LEU A 202 -4.91 4.73 4.27
N GLY A 203 -4.78 5.76 3.43
CA GLY A 203 -4.65 5.60 1.99
C GLY A 203 -3.47 4.70 1.62
N MET A 204 -2.31 4.91 2.25
CA MET A 204 -1.14 4.06 2.04
C MET A 204 -1.33 2.63 2.56
N LEU A 205 -2.04 2.41 3.67
CA LEU A 205 -2.39 1.06 4.13
C LEU A 205 -3.26 0.36 3.08
N VAL A 206 -4.31 1.01 2.57
CA VAL A 206 -5.20 0.42 1.55
C VAL A 206 -4.46 0.07 0.27
N LEU A 207 -3.58 0.97 -0.20
CA LEU A 207 -2.74 0.71 -1.39
C LEU A 207 -1.78 -0.46 -1.16
N ALA A 208 -1.14 -0.54 0.02
CA ALA A 208 -0.26 -1.65 0.37
C ALA A 208 -1.00 -2.99 0.45
N LEU A 209 -2.22 -3.02 1.01
CA LEU A 209 -3.06 -4.22 1.04
C LEU A 209 -3.37 -4.72 -0.37
N ALA A 210 -3.70 -3.83 -1.29
CA ALA A 210 -3.98 -4.18 -2.69
C ALA A 210 -2.73 -4.72 -3.42
N ASP A 211 -1.55 -4.16 -3.15
CA ASP A 211 -0.29 -4.70 -3.69
C ASP A 211 0.04 -6.07 -3.11
N LEU A 212 -0.13 -6.25 -1.80
CA LEU A 212 0.17 -7.50 -1.11
C LEU A 212 -0.73 -8.66 -1.54
N GLU A 213 -1.99 -8.39 -1.89
CA GLU A 213 -2.88 -9.41 -2.46
C GLU A 213 -2.27 -10.07 -3.71
N VAL A 214 -1.69 -9.25 -4.60
CA VAL A 214 -1.00 -9.71 -5.81
C VAL A 214 0.35 -10.35 -5.47
N LEU A 215 1.16 -9.70 -4.61
CA LEU A 215 2.51 -10.17 -4.31
C LEU A 215 2.54 -11.47 -3.53
N ILE A 216 1.63 -11.68 -2.57
CA ILE A 216 1.60 -12.93 -1.79
C ILE A 216 1.12 -14.10 -2.68
N THR A 217 0.21 -13.86 -3.62
CA THR A 217 -0.17 -14.85 -4.64
C THR A 217 0.97 -15.13 -5.61
N THR A 218 1.72 -14.10 -5.99
CA THR A 218 2.95 -14.26 -6.76
C THR A 218 4.02 -15.04 -5.98
N ALA A 219 4.10 -14.91 -4.64
CA ALA A 219 5.02 -15.68 -3.81
C ALA A 219 4.69 -17.17 -3.78
N ASP A 220 3.41 -17.56 -3.88
CA ASP A 220 3.01 -18.97 -4.05
C ASP A 220 3.44 -19.51 -5.41
N ILE A 221 3.26 -18.72 -6.48
CA ILE A 221 3.71 -19.08 -7.84
C ILE A 221 5.23 -19.23 -7.88
N ALA A 222 5.98 -18.27 -7.33
CA ALA A 222 7.44 -18.31 -7.27
C ALA A 222 7.93 -19.54 -6.49
N ALA A 223 7.31 -19.83 -5.33
CA ALA A 223 7.62 -21.01 -4.54
C ALA A 223 7.33 -22.32 -5.30
N ALA A 224 6.22 -22.40 -6.03
CA ALA A 224 5.90 -23.55 -6.88
C ALA A 224 6.92 -23.74 -8.01
N MET A 225 7.27 -22.67 -8.74
CA MET A 225 8.32 -22.72 -9.77
C MET A 225 9.66 -23.19 -9.19
N SER A 226 10.02 -22.72 -7.99
CA SER A 226 11.24 -23.13 -7.30
C SER A 226 11.20 -24.59 -6.82
N ILE A 227 10.06 -25.08 -6.30
CA ILE A 227 9.88 -26.51 -5.96
C ILE A 227 10.14 -27.37 -7.18
N GLU A 228 9.50 -27.02 -8.30
CA GLU A 228 9.65 -27.76 -9.55
C GLU A 228 11.10 -27.71 -10.06
N ALA A 229 11.67 -26.52 -10.19
CA ALA A 229 13.04 -26.34 -10.67
C ALA A 229 14.09 -27.06 -9.80
N LEU A 230 13.84 -27.23 -8.51
CA LEU A 230 14.73 -27.89 -7.55
C LEU A 230 14.44 -29.38 -7.38
N LEU A 231 13.56 -30.00 -8.19
CA LEU A 231 13.15 -31.39 -8.03
C LEU A 231 12.65 -31.65 -6.60
N GLY A 232 11.83 -30.73 -6.07
CA GLY A 232 11.18 -30.84 -4.76
C GLY A 232 9.84 -31.57 -4.84
N THR A 233 9.34 -32.05 -3.71
CA THR A 233 8.07 -32.78 -3.62
C THR A 233 6.90 -31.86 -3.29
N ASP A 234 5.77 -32.07 -3.98
CA ASP A 234 4.48 -31.40 -3.75
C ASP A 234 3.64 -32.08 -2.64
N ARG A 235 4.05 -33.26 -2.16
CA ARG A 235 3.34 -34.05 -1.13
C ARG A 235 3.10 -33.27 0.15
N VAL A 236 4.00 -32.34 0.48
CA VAL A 236 3.90 -31.47 1.66
C VAL A 236 2.74 -30.48 1.56
N LEU A 237 2.16 -30.31 0.37
CA LEU A 237 1.04 -29.41 0.09
C LEU A 237 -0.32 -30.11 0.16
N ALA A 238 -0.35 -31.41 0.44
CA ALA A 238 -1.56 -32.24 0.47
C ALA A 238 -2.65 -31.66 1.38
N ASP A 239 -3.90 -31.68 0.91
CA ASP A 239 -5.02 -30.99 1.57
C ASP A 239 -5.25 -31.50 3.00
N ASP A 240 -5.27 -32.82 3.17
CA ASP A 240 -5.45 -33.49 4.45
C ASP A 240 -4.33 -33.15 5.45
N LEU A 241 -3.10 -33.05 4.98
CA LEU A 241 -1.95 -32.62 5.78
C LEU A 241 -2.10 -31.15 6.23
N GLN A 242 -2.51 -30.26 5.33
CA GLN A 242 -2.67 -28.84 5.65
C GLN A 242 -3.85 -28.61 6.61
N GLN A 243 -4.90 -29.42 6.55
CA GLN A 243 -6.02 -29.37 7.49
C GLN A 243 -5.61 -29.69 8.93
N LEU A 244 -4.50 -30.41 9.17
CA LEU A 244 -4.00 -30.69 10.52
C LEU A 244 -3.59 -29.43 11.29
N ARG A 245 -3.28 -28.33 10.60
CA ARG A 245 -2.98 -27.03 11.20
C ARG A 245 -3.84 -25.95 10.53
N PRO A 246 -5.03 -25.62 11.08
CA PRO A 246 -6.08 -24.91 10.35
C PRO A 246 -5.90 -23.38 10.32
N HIS A 247 -4.72 -22.90 9.92
CA HIS A 247 -4.53 -21.50 9.53
C HIS A 247 -5.10 -21.29 8.12
N PRO A 248 -6.08 -20.38 7.91
CA PRO A 248 -6.71 -20.19 6.61
C PRO A 248 -5.71 -19.88 5.49
N GLY A 249 -4.84 -18.89 5.69
CA GLY A 249 -3.84 -18.49 4.72
C GLY A 249 -2.87 -19.62 4.37
N GLN A 250 -2.50 -20.46 5.34
CA GLN A 250 -1.64 -21.63 5.09
C GLN A 250 -2.32 -22.61 4.12
N ARG A 251 -3.60 -22.90 4.33
CA ARG A 251 -4.39 -23.79 3.47
C ARG A 251 -4.55 -23.20 2.07
N LEU A 252 -4.84 -21.90 1.97
CA LEU A 252 -4.99 -21.20 0.68
C LEU A 252 -3.68 -21.21 -0.12
N SER A 253 -2.56 -20.90 0.52
CA SER A 253 -1.24 -20.93 -0.10
C SER A 253 -0.87 -22.32 -0.61
N ALA A 254 -1.04 -23.37 0.22
CA ALA A 254 -0.79 -24.74 -0.21
C ALA A 254 -1.73 -25.18 -1.36
N ALA A 255 -2.99 -24.75 -1.34
CA ALA A 255 -3.94 -25.03 -2.42
C ALA A 255 -3.53 -24.34 -3.73
N ASN A 256 -3.07 -23.09 -3.68
CA ASN A 256 -2.53 -22.37 -4.84
C ASN A 256 -1.31 -23.10 -5.42
N MET A 257 -0.33 -23.44 -4.58
CA MET A 257 0.86 -24.16 -5.01
C MET A 257 0.53 -25.53 -5.64
N ARG A 258 -0.45 -26.26 -5.09
CA ARG A 258 -0.96 -27.51 -5.70
C ARG A 258 -1.62 -27.29 -7.06
N LYS A 259 -2.41 -26.21 -7.22
CA LYS A 259 -3.00 -25.87 -8.53
C LYS A 259 -1.90 -25.60 -9.56
N VAL A 260 -0.85 -24.88 -9.17
CA VAL A 260 0.28 -24.51 -10.05
C VAL A 260 1.16 -25.71 -10.42
N LEU A 261 1.41 -26.63 -9.49
CA LEU A 261 2.27 -27.81 -9.71
C LEU A 261 1.56 -29.00 -10.37
N ARG A 262 0.26 -28.88 -10.65
CA ARG A 262 -0.56 -29.99 -11.15
C ARG A 262 0.07 -30.60 -12.41
N ASP A 263 0.18 -31.93 -12.40
CA ASP A 263 0.68 -32.75 -13.52
C ASP A 263 2.10 -32.41 -13.99
N SER A 264 2.94 -31.80 -13.13
CA SER A 264 4.34 -31.54 -13.41
C SER A 264 5.12 -32.83 -13.71
N ALA A 265 5.68 -32.94 -14.92
CA ALA A 265 6.57 -34.06 -15.27
C ALA A 265 7.91 -33.99 -14.52
N ILE A 266 8.33 -32.79 -14.13
CA ILE A 266 9.56 -32.57 -13.33
C ILE A 266 9.36 -33.08 -11.90
N VAL A 267 8.26 -32.75 -11.23
CA VAL A 267 7.97 -33.27 -9.87
C VAL A 267 7.77 -34.79 -9.91
N ALA A 268 7.09 -35.30 -10.94
CA ALA A 268 6.89 -36.74 -11.12
C ALA A 268 8.21 -37.51 -11.37
N SER A 269 9.24 -36.86 -11.92
CA SER A 269 10.47 -37.54 -12.37
C SER A 269 11.31 -38.13 -11.23
N HIS A 270 11.01 -37.80 -9.97
CA HIS A 270 11.75 -38.23 -8.79
C HIS A 270 10.82 -38.71 -7.68
N ALA A 271 9.58 -39.12 -8.01
CA ALA A 271 8.60 -39.61 -7.04
C ALA A 271 8.78 -41.10 -6.66
N GLY A 272 9.66 -41.83 -7.37
CA GLY A 272 9.89 -43.26 -7.13
C GLY A 272 10.92 -43.58 -6.05
N PRO A 273 11.09 -44.87 -5.69
CA PRO A 273 11.94 -45.32 -4.59
C PRO A 273 13.44 -45.07 -4.79
N GLU A 274 13.85 -44.77 -6.02
CA GLU A 274 15.21 -44.35 -6.39
C GLU A 274 15.60 -42.98 -5.83
N ASP A 275 14.62 -42.11 -5.53
CA ASP A 275 14.89 -40.86 -4.83
C ASP A 275 14.96 -41.10 -3.32
N THR A 276 16.19 -41.14 -2.80
CA THR A 276 16.45 -41.35 -1.37
C THR A 276 16.16 -40.14 -0.49
N ARG A 277 15.76 -39.00 -1.08
CA ARG A 277 15.48 -37.77 -0.32
C ARG A 277 14.17 -37.93 0.44
N VAL A 278 14.23 -37.74 1.76
CA VAL A 278 13.07 -37.90 2.65
C VAL A 278 12.30 -36.59 2.82
N GLN A 279 13.01 -35.45 2.83
CA GLN A 279 12.41 -34.13 3.04
C GLN A 279 13.17 -33.06 2.27
N ASP A 280 12.41 -32.09 1.74
CA ASP A 280 12.97 -30.86 1.22
C ASP A 280 13.38 -29.88 2.33
N ALA A 281 14.26 -28.95 1.96
CA ALA A 281 14.63 -27.82 2.79
C ALA A 281 13.41 -26.94 3.11
N TYR A 282 13.50 -26.20 4.22
CA TYR A 282 12.36 -25.44 4.73
C TYR A 282 11.92 -24.32 3.77
N SER A 283 12.83 -23.77 2.97
CA SER A 283 12.46 -22.73 1.99
C SER A 283 11.47 -23.19 0.93
N LEU A 284 11.42 -24.51 0.67
CA LEU A 284 10.43 -25.17 -0.17
C LEU A 284 9.26 -25.68 0.65
N ARG A 285 9.56 -26.48 1.68
CA ARG A 285 8.57 -27.24 2.45
C ARG A 285 7.70 -26.39 3.37
N CYS A 286 8.26 -25.30 3.91
CA CYS A 286 7.58 -24.41 4.84
C CYS A 286 7.00 -23.16 4.15
N ALA A 287 7.02 -23.11 2.81
CA ALA A 287 6.50 -21.96 2.06
C ALA A 287 5.01 -21.68 2.36
N PRO A 288 4.10 -22.69 2.43
CA PRO A 288 2.71 -22.43 2.79
C PRO A 288 2.52 -21.81 4.17
N GLN A 289 3.35 -22.20 5.14
CA GLN A 289 3.27 -21.69 6.50
C GLN A 289 3.66 -20.21 6.57
N VAL A 290 4.67 -19.79 5.80
CA VAL A 290 5.17 -18.40 5.81
C VAL A 290 4.35 -17.50 4.90
N ASN A 291 4.10 -17.90 3.66
CA ASN A 291 3.21 -17.15 2.76
C ASN A 291 1.80 -17.07 3.35
N GLY A 292 1.31 -18.16 3.93
CA GLY A 292 0.00 -18.20 4.59
C GLY A 292 -0.10 -17.32 5.82
N ALA A 293 0.94 -17.24 6.66
CA ALA A 293 0.96 -16.30 7.78
C ALA A 293 0.95 -14.83 7.31
N ALA A 294 1.58 -14.53 6.17
CA ALA A 294 1.49 -13.21 5.54
C ALA A 294 0.07 -12.90 5.03
N ARG A 295 -0.65 -13.89 4.48
CA ARG A 295 -2.07 -13.75 4.11
C ARG A 295 -2.94 -13.42 5.32
N ASP A 296 -2.86 -14.26 6.37
CA ASP A 296 -3.64 -14.07 7.61
C ASP A 296 -3.37 -12.69 8.25
N THR A 297 -2.11 -12.21 8.19
CA THR A 297 -1.74 -10.88 8.69
C THR A 297 -2.33 -9.76 7.83
N THR A 298 -2.30 -9.91 6.51
CA THR A 298 -2.92 -8.97 5.56
C THR A 298 -4.44 -8.88 5.80
N ASP A 299 -5.11 -10.01 6.03
CA ASP A 299 -6.54 -10.05 6.35
C ASP A 299 -6.88 -9.31 7.64
N TYR A 300 -6.08 -9.51 8.69
CA TYR A 300 -6.22 -8.77 9.93
C TYR A 300 -6.08 -7.25 9.71
N CYS A 301 -5.07 -6.82 8.96
CA CYS A 301 -4.85 -5.40 8.68
C CYS A 301 -5.95 -4.80 7.78
N ALA A 302 -6.55 -5.60 6.90
CA ALA A 302 -7.73 -5.19 6.14
C ALA A 302 -8.96 -4.96 7.04
N VAL A 303 -9.11 -5.69 8.15
CA VAL A 303 -10.15 -5.39 9.16
C VAL A 303 -9.92 -4.03 9.81
N VAL A 304 -8.66 -3.69 10.14
CA VAL A 304 -8.31 -2.36 10.69
C VAL A 304 -8.64 -1.27 9.68
N ALA A 305 -8.23 -1.42 8.42
CA ALA A 305 -8.51 -0.45 7.35
C ALA A 305 -10.02 -0.24 7.14
N ARG A 306 -10.82 -1.33 7.12
CA ARG A 306 -12.30 -1.23 6.98
C ARG A 306 -12.96 -0.48 8.14
N ARG A 307 -12.43 -0.61 9.36
CA ARG A 307 -12.93 0.14 10.53
C ARG A 307 -12.60 1.62 10.41
N GLU A 308 -11.39 1.95 9.99
CA GLU A 308 -10.97 3.34 9.79
C GLU A 308 -11.75 4.02 8.65
N LEU A 309 -12.02 3.30 7.54
CA LEU A 309 -12.87 3.78 6.44
C LEU A 309 -14.31 4.08 6.87
N ALA A 310 -14.78 3.45 7.95
CA ALA A 310 -16.09 3.70 8.53
C ALA A 310 -16.10 4.80 9.60
N ALA A 311 -14.93 5.33 9.96
CA ALA A 311 -14.81 6.36 10.98
C ALA A 311 -14.94 7.78 10.40
N ALA A 312 -15.40 8.71 11.23
CA ALA A 312 -15.35 10.14 10.96
C ALA A 312 -14.23 10.77 11.80
N ILE A 313 -13.05 10.94 11.20
CA ILE A 313 -11.84 11.39 11.90
C ILE A 313 -11.65 12.91 11.72
N ASP A 314 -12.04 13.67 12.75
CA ASP A 314 -11.85 15.12 12.84
C ASP A 314 -11.84 15.57 14.30
N ASN A 315 -11.34 16.78 14.55
CA ASN A 315 -11.46 17.42 15.84
C ASN A 315 -11.48 18.97 15.75
N PRO A 316 -12.41 19.64 16.47
CA PRO A 316 -13.54 19.04 17.17
C PRO A 316 -14.55 18.48 16.18
N VAL A 317 -15.35 17.50 16.59
CA VAL A 317 -16.34 16.84 15.73
C VAL A 317 -17.74 17.37 16.02
N VAL A 318 -18.58 17.44 14.98
CA VAL A 318 -20.03 17.62 15.16
C VAL A 318 -20.65 16.26 15.44
N THR A 319 -21.15 16.06 16.66
CA THR A 319 -21.77 14.80 17.10
C THR A 319 -23.14 14.59 16.45
N ILE A 320 -23.69 13.38 16.56
CA ILE A 320 -25.01 13.03 15.99
C ILE A 320 -26.14 13.89 16.57
N ASP A 321 -26.03 14.30 17.83
CA ASP A 321 -26.96 15.20 18.51
C ASP A 321 -26.65 16.69 18.30
N GLY A 322 -25.70 17.03 17.43
CA GLY A 322 -25.39 18.41 17.03
C GLY A 322 -24.49 19.19 17.98
N ARG A 323 -23.84 18.54 18.96
CA ARG A 323 -22.82 19.18 19.80
C ARG A 323 -21.49 19.25 19.06
N VAL A 324 -20.63 20.19 19.45
CA VAL A 324 -19.25 20.26 18.98
C VAL A 324 -18.32 19.82 20.10
N GLU A 325 -17.69 18.66 19.93
CA GLU A 325 -16.93 17.99 20.98
C GLU A 325 -15.47 17.78 20.58
N SER A 326 -14.57 18.14 21.50
CA SER A 326 -13.15 17.84 21.37
C SER A 326 -12.87 16.38 21.73
N ASN A 327 -12.04 15.70 20.95
CA ASN A 327 -11.73 14.28 21.11
C ASN A 327 -10.30 13.96 20.62
N GLY A 328 -9.91 12.67 20.59
CA GLY A 328 -8.60 12.19 20.15
C GLY A 328 -8.63 11.21 18.97
N ASN A 329 -9.73 11.15 18.21
CA ASN A 329 -9.91 10.18 17.11
C ASN A 329 -8.88 10.35 15.99
N PHE A 330 -8.27 11.54 15.86
CA PHE A 330 -7.19 11.82 14.92
C PHE A 330 -5.87 11.11 15.21
N HIS A 331 -5.77 10.38 16.33
CA HIS A 331 -4.56 9.65 16.70
C HIS A 331 -4.49 8.30 15.97
N GLY A 332 -3.61 8.19 14.98
CA GLY A 332 -3.53 7.05 14.05
C GLY A 332 -2.91 5.75 14.59
N ALA A 333 -2.95 5.50 15.90
CA ALA A 333 -2.33 4.31 16.51
C ALA A 333 -2.83 2.98 15.91
N PRO A 334 -4.15 2.76 15.69
CA PRO A 334 -4.64 1.52 15.09
C PRO A 334 -4.03 1.24 13.71
N ILE A 335 -3.91 2.28 12.88
CA ILE A 335 -3.34 2.17 11.53
C ILE A 335 -1.82 1.97 11.62
N ALA A 336 -1.13 2.74 12.48
CA ALA A 336 0.31 2.64 12.66
C ALA A 336 0.73 1.20 13.03
N TYR A 337 -0.01 0.55 13.93
CA TYR A 337 0.23 -0.83 14.31
C TYR A 337 0.01 -1.81 13.16
N ALA A 338 -1.06 -1.61 12.36
CA ALA A 338 -1.33 -2.46 11.20
C ALA A 338 -0.23 -2.33 10.12
N LEU A 339 0.22 -1.10 9.86
CA LEU A 339 1.30 -0.79 8.92
C LEU A 339 2.63 -1.44 9.35
N ASP A 340 2.98 -1.32 10.63
CA ASP A 340 4.17 -1.96 11.19
C ASP A 340 4.07 -3.47 11.19
N PHE A 341 2.89 -4.01 11.52
CA PHE A 341 2.67 -5.43 11.54
C PHE A 341 2.81 -6.04 10.14
N LEU A 342 2.39 -5.35 9.07
CA LEU A 342 2.60 -5.79 7.69
C LEU A 342 4.07 -5.78 7.24
N ALA A 343 4.89 -4.87 7.76
CA ALA A 343 6.30 -4.79 7.37
C ALA A 343 7.08 -6.06 7.78
N ILE A 344 6.65 -6.73 8.86
CA ILE A 344 7.28 -7.96 9.37
C ILE A 344 7.14 -9.14 8.39
N PRO A 345 5.93 -9.61 8.02
CA PRO A 345 5.77 -10.71 7.08
C PRO A 345 6.26 -10.37 5.67
N VAL A 346 6.24 -9.09 5.26
CA VAL A 346 6.86 -8.67 3.98
C VAL A 346 8.35 -9.00 3.95
N ALA A 347 9.08 -8.67 5.03
CA ALA A 347 10.49 -9.00 5.15
C ALA A 347 10.73 -10.52 5.26
N ASP A 348 9.85 -11.25 5.96
CA ASP A 348 9.98 -12.70 6.14
C ASP A 348 9.71 -13.48 4.84
N VAL A 349 8.65 -13.15 4.10
CA VAL A 349 8.35 -13.72 2.78
C VAL A 349 9.47 -13.45 1.80
N ALA A 350 9.99 -12.22 1.76
CA ALA A 350 11.14 -11.88 0.93
C ALA A 350 12.39 -12.69 1.32
N SER A 351 12.65 -12.84 2.62
CA SER A 351 13.75 -13.68 3.11
C SER A 351 13.57 -15.15 2.70
N MET A 352 12.36 -15.69 2.75
CA MET A 352 12.07 -17.06 2.31
C MET A 352 12.27 -17.23 0.80
N SER A 353 11.82 -16.26 0.01
CA SER A 353 11.99 -16.21 -1.44
C SER A 353 13.47 -16.17 -1.83
N GLU A 354 14.26 -15.29 -1.20
CA GLU A 354 15.69 -15.21 -1.46
C GLU A 354 16.43 -16.51 -1.10
N ARG A 355 16.01 -17.23 -0.04
CA ARG A 355 16.56 -18.56 0.28
C ARG A 355 16.25 -19.61 -0.78
N ARG A 356 15.19 -19.47 -1.59
CA ARG A 356 14.93 -20.34 -2.74
C ARG A 356 15.81 -19.95 -3.93
N THR A 357 16.00 -18.66 -4.19
CA THR A 357 16.98 -18.16 -5.16
C THR A 357 18.38 -18.70 -4.86
N ASP A 358 18.88 -18.54 -3.63
CA ASP A 358 20.17 -19.09 -3.19
C ASP A 358 20.31 -20.59 -3.48
N ARG A 359 19.22 -21.36 -3.29
CA ARG A 359 19.22 -22.80 -3.50
C ARG A 359 19.26 -23.19 -4.99
N LEU A 360 18.63 -22.40 -5.86
CA LEU A 360 18.70 -22.58 -7.32
C LEU A 360 20.13 -22.38 -7.84
N LEU A 361 20.86 -21.44 -7.25
CA LEU A 361 22.19 -21.07 -7.72
C LEU A 361 23.31 -21.97 -7.18
N ASP A 362 23.06 -22.72 -6.11
CA ASP A 362 24.06 -23.59 -5.51
C ASP A 362 24.07 -24.99 -6.12
N ARG A 363 25.15 -25.34 -6.82
CA ARG A 363 25.39 -26.66 -7.45
C ARG A 363 25.20 -27.87 -6.52
N HIS A 364 25.38 -27.70 -5.21
CA HIS A 364 25.25 -28.77 -4.21
C HIS A 364 23.81 -28.95 -3.74
N ARG A 365 22.94 -27.96 -3.97
CA ARG A 365 21.55 -27.93 -3.51
C ARG A 365 20.54 -27.84 -4.66
N SER A 366 21.00 -27.60 -5.89
CA SER A 366 20.20 -27.40 -7.09
C SER A 366 19.97 -28.67 -7.92
N HIS A 367 20.42 -29.83 -7.44
CA HIS A 367 20.15 -31.14 -8.04
C HIS A 367 20.53 -31.24 -9.53
N GLY A 368 21.79 -30.94 -9.85
CA GLY A 368 22.34 -31.12 -11.20
C GLY A 368 22.25 -29.90 -12.12
N LEU A 369 21.74 -28.76 -11.63
CA LEU A 369 21.86 -27.49 -12.36
C LEU A 369 23.30 -26.96 -12.30
N PRO A 370 23.77 -26.25 -13.35
CA PRO A 370 25.08 -25.61 -13.32
C PRO A 370 25.13 -24.57 -12.19
N PRO A 371 26.30 -24.36 -11.55
CA PRO A 371 26.47 -23.33 -10.53
C PRO A 371 26.05 -21.96 -11.08
N PHE A 372 25.28 -21.23 -10.28
CA PHE A 372 24.71 -19.92 -10.59
C PHE A 372 23.83 -19.88 -11.86
N LEU A 373 23.41 -21.04 -12.37
CA LEU A 373 22.71 -21.18 -13.65
C LEU A 373 23.52 -20.62 -14.84
N ALA A 374 24.86 -20.59 -14.71
CA ALA A 374 25.77 -20.11 -15.73
C ALA A 374 25.78 -21.03 -16.97
N HIS A 375 26.04 -20.44 -18.15
CA HIS A 375 26.14 -21.19 -19.41
C HIS A 375 27.52 -21.84 -19.55
N GLU A 376 28.59 -21.05 -19.56
CA GLU A 376 29.98 -21.53 -19.49
C GLU A 376 30.57 -21.30 -18.10
N VAL A 377 30.50 -22.31 -17.23
CA VAL A 377 30.95 -22.22 -15.83
C VAL A 377 32.42 -21.80 -15.74
N GLY A 378 32.67 -20.67 -15.08
CA GLY A 378 34.01 -20.11 -14.89
C GLY A 378 34.34 -18.95 -15.83
N VAL A 379 33.57 -18.79 -16.91
CA VAL A 379 33.57 -17.59 -17.78
C VAL A 379 32.34 -16.75 -17.48
N ASP A 380 31.17 -17.38 -17.48
CA ASP A 380 29.88 -16.78 -17.12
C ASP A 380 29.61 -16.91 -15.61
N SER A 381 29.03 -15.86 -15.03
CA SER A 381 28.56 -15.79 -13.64
C SER A 381 27.07 -16.11 -13.50
N GLY A 382 26.32 -16.15 -14.61
CA GLY A 382 24.89 -16.42 -14.60
C GLY A 382 24.12 -15.45 -13.70
N HIS A 383 23.33 -15.97 -12.77
CA HIS A 383 22.49 -15.17 -11.87
C HIS A 383 23.16 -14.87 -10.51
N MET A 384 24.47 -15.08 -10.37
CA MET A 384 25.21 -14.84 -9.12
C MET A 384 24.93 -13.45 -8.53
N ILE A 385 25.01 -12.40 -9.35
CA ILE A 385 24.80 -11.02 -8.87
C ILE A 385 23.32 -10.68 -8.70
N ALA A 386 22.41 -11.38 -9.40
CA ALA A 386 20.96 -11.27 -9.13
C ALA A 386 20.65 -11.63 -7.68
N GLN A 387 21.28 -12.69 -7.17
CA GLN A 387 21.16 -13.08 -5.77
C GLN A 387 21.70 -11.99 -4.83
N TYR A 388 22.80 -11.32 -5.17
CA TYR A 388 23.34 -10.24 -4.34
C TYR A 388 22.34 -9.09 -4.22
N THR A 389 21.70 -8.73 -5.34
CA THR A 389 20.61 -7.76 -5.35
C THR A 389 19.47 -8.19 -4.44
N ALA A 390 18.97 -9.42 -4.57
CA ALA A 390 17.90 -9.93 -3.70
C ALA A 390 18.29 -9.93 -2.22
N ALA A 391 19.50 -10.40 -1.88
CA ALA A 391 20.01 -10.43 -0.52
C ALA A 391 20.17 -9.02 0.09
N GLY A 392 20.65 -8.05 -0.70
CA GLY A 392 20.76 -6.65 -0.31
C GLY A 392 19.39 -6.03 -0.01
N ILE A 393 18.39 -6.31 -0.86
CA ILE A 393 17.01 -5.86 -0.64
C ILE A 393 16.45 -6.48 0.64
N VAL A 394 16.55 -7.81 0.82
CA VAL A 394 16.06 -8.50 2.03
C VAL A 394 16.70 -7.94 3.30
N HIS A 395 17.99 -7.60 3.27
CA HIS A 395 18.65 -6.94 4.40
C HIS A 395 17.99 -5.60 4.75
N GLU A 396 17.68 -4.77 3.76
CA GLU A 396 16.99 -3.50 3.99
C GLU A 396 15.54 -3.71 4.47
N LEU A 397 14.81 -4.68 3.91
CA LEU A 397 13.46 -5.03 4.36
C LEU A 397 13.41 -5.38 5.85
N LYS A 398 14.42 -6.10 6.35
CA LYS A 398 14.53 -6.43 7.78
C LYS A 398 14.71 -5.19 8.67
N ARG A 399 15.35 -4.14 8.15
CA ARG A 399 15.47 -2.85 8.85
C ARG A 399 14.16 -2.06 8.80
N LEU A 400 13.46 -2.07 7.66
CA LEU A 400 12.15 -1.45 7.50
C LEU A 400 11.07 -2.14 8.34
N ALA A 401 11.28 -3.40 8.75
CA ALA A 401 10.39 -4.12 9.66
C ALA A 401 10.49 -3.65 11.12
N VAL A 402 11.50 -2.83 11.50
CA VAL A 402 11.55 -2.22 12.83
C VAL A 402 10.34 -1.28 12.98
N PRO A 403 9.51 -1.43 14.04
CA PRO A 403 8.30 -0.63 14.20
C PRO A 403 8.59 0.86 14.36
N ALA A 404 7.87 1.70 13.62
CA ALA A 404 7.88 3.15 13.83
C ALA A 404 6.86 3.56 14.91
N SER A 405 5.80 2.78 15.09
CA SER A 405 4.67 3.05 15.99
C SER A 405 4.99 2.94 17.48
N VAL A 406 6.19 2.45 17.81
CA VAL A 406 6.70 2.37 19.19
C VAL A 406 7.53 3.60 19.56
N ASP A 407 7.81 4.46 18.60
CA ASP A 407 8.52 5.72 18.81
C ASP A 407 7.53 6.88 18.95
N SER A 408 7.91 7.89 19.72
CA SER A 408 7.13 9.10 19.93
C SER A 408 8.02 10.20 20.50
N ILE A 409 7.98 11.39 19.89
CA ILE A 409 8.69 12.57 20.38
C ILE A 409 7.64 13.64 20.74
N PRO A 410 7.57 14.09 22.01
CA PRO A 410 6.68 15.17 22.41
C PRO A 410 6.95 16.46 21.62
N SER A 411 5.88 17.03 21.06
CA SER A 411 5.90 18.28 20.28
C SER A 411 4.97 19.34 20.87
N SER A 412 4.92 20.51 20.22
CA SER A 412 3.91 21.55 20.48
C SER A 412 3.80 21.95 21.96
N ALA A 413 4.96 22.17 22.60
CA ALA A 413 5.07 22.52 24.02
C ALA A 413 4.40 21.51 24.97
N MET A 414 4.55 20.20 24.69
CA MET A 414 3.96 19.08 25.43
C MET A 414 2.43 18.94 25.27
N GLN A 415 1.80 19.71 24.39
CA GLN A 415 0.38 19.49 24.08
C GLN A 415 0.17 18.22 23.25
N GLU A 416 1.14 17.88 22.40
CA GLU A 416 1.23 16.64 21.63
C GLU A 416 2.33 15.78 22.24
N ASP A 417 2.08 15.26 23.44
CA ASP A 417 3.05 14.52 24.24
C ASP A 417 3.20 13.04 23.85
N HIS A 418 2.26 12.52 23.04
CA HIS A 418 2.31 11.18 22.47
C HIS A 418 1.78 11.15 21.04
N VAL A 419 2.49 10.45 20.15
CA VAL A 419 2.17 10.38 18.71
C VAL A 419 2.19 8.94 18.19
N SER A 420 1.59 8.68 17.01
CA SER A 420 1.49 7.32 16.46
C SER A 420 2.60 6.95 15.49
N MET A 421 3.25 7.94 14.86
CA MET A 421 4.21 7.76 13.76
C MET A 421 3.67 6.94 12.58
N GLY A 422 2.34 6.89 12.40
CA GLY A 422 1.68 6.08 11.37
C GLY A 422 2.08 6.44 9.93
N TRP A 423 2.33 7.72 9.65
CA TRP A 423 2.85 8.15 8.34
C TRP A 423 4.23 7.54 8.04
N SER A 424 5.14 7.55 9.00
CA SER A 424 6.47 6.92 8.86
C SER A 424 6.36 5.40 8.72
N ALA A 425 5.44 4.77 9.46
CA ALA A 425 5.12 3.35 9.30
C ALA A 425 4.59 3.02 7.89
N ALA A 426 3.78 3.92 7.31
CA ALA A 426 3.29 3.78 5.96
C ALA A 426 4.40 3.91 4.92
N ARG A 427 5.25 4.95 5.02
CA ARG A 427 6.37 5.17 4.09
C ARG A 427 7.31 3.97 4.04
N LYS A 428 7.71 3.43 5.19
CA LYS A 428 8.59 2.25 5.22
C LYS A 428 7.91 0.99 4.68
N LEU A 429 6.62 0.79 4.93
CA LEU A 429 5.88 -0.35 4.38
C LEU A 429 5.82 -0.27 2.86
N ARG A 430 5.58 0.91 2.28
CA ARG A 430 5.57 1.11 0.83
C ARG A 430 6.89 0.72 0.18
N LEU A 431 8.00 1.18 0.73
CA LEU A 431 9.34 0.76 0.30
C LEU A 431 9.54 -0.76 0.47
N ALA A 432 8.97 -1.34 1.53
CA ALA A 432 9.09 -2.76 1.78
C ALA A 432 8.32 -3.62 0.76
N VAL A 433 7.10 -3.21 0.40
CA VAL A 433 6.28 -3.83 -0.65
C VAL A 433 7.00 -3.78 -2.00
N ASP A 434 7.63 -2.65 -2.33
CA ASP A 434 8.45 -2.50 -3.52
C ASP A 434 9.64 -3.45 -3.56
N GLY A 435 10.33 -3.61 -2.43
CA GLY A 435 11.44 -4.55 -2.29
C GLY A 435 10.98 -6.01 -2.41
N LEU A 436 9.83 -6.37 -1.85
CA LEU A 436 9.26 -7.72 -2.00
C LEU A 436 8.99 -8.05 -3.47
N ALA A 437 8.41 -7.12 -4.23
CA ALA A 437 8.17 -7.32 -5.66
C ALA A 437 9.46 -7.64 -6.44
N GLN A 438 10.55 -6.93 -6.13
CA GLN A 438 11.86 -7.15 -6.75
C GLN A 438 12.48 -8.50 -6.37
N VAL A 439 12.38 -8.89 -5.09
CA VAL A 439 12.89 -10.19 -4.61
C VAL A 439 12.14 -11.35 -5.27
N LEU A 440 10.82 -11.26 -5.35
CA LEU A 440 9.99 -12.25 -6.06
C LEU A 440 10.33 -12.30 -7.55
N ALA A 441 10.55 -11.14 -8.19
CA ALA A 441 10.95 -11.09 -9.59
C ALA A 441 12.28 -11.80 -9.85
N ILE A 442 13.28 -11.62 -8.97
CA ILE A 442 14.57 -12.29 -9.09
C ILE A 442 14.43 -13.81 -8.88
N GLU A 443 13.58 -14.25 -7.94
CA GLU A 443 13.27 -15.66 -7.76
C GLU A 443 12.63 -16.24 -9.02
N ILE A 444 11.59 -15.61 -9.55
CA ILE A 444 10.87 -16.06 -10.75
C ILE A 444 11.80 -16.10 -11.97
N LEU A 445 12.62 -15.07 -12.16
CA LEU A 445 13.63 -15.00 -13.22
C LEU A 445 14.61 -16.18 -13.15
N SER A 446 15.08 -16.49 -11.94
CA SER A 446 16.02 -17.59 -11.70
C SER A 446 15.36 -18.96 -11.84
N ALA A 447 14.15 -19.12 -11.32
CA ALA A 447 13.38 -20.36 -11.43
C ALA A 447 13.04 -20.64 -12.90
N ALA A 448 12.63 -19.64 -13.69
CA ALA A 448 12.36 -19.80 -15.12
C ALA A 448 13.59 -20.27 -15.90
N ARG A 449 14.77 -19.68 -15.64
CA ARG A 449 16.03 -20.13 -16.24
C ARG A 449 16.39 -21.56 -15.81
N ALA A 450 16.16 -21.90 -14.55
CA ALA A 450 16.39 -23.25 -14.04
C ALA A 450 15.44 -24.29 -14.68
N LEU A 451 14.16 -23.94 -14.89
CA LEU A 451 13.19 -24.80 -15.57
C LEU A 451 13.60 -25.09 -17.01
N ASP A 452 14.08 -24.09 -17.76
CA ASP A 452 14.60 -24.33 -19.13
C ASP A 452 15.77 -25.32 -19.14
N LEU A 453 16.61 -25.29 -18.10
CA LEU A 453 17.75 -26.20 -17.93
C LEU A 453 17.35 -27.62 -17.47
N ARG A 454 16.06 -27.90 -17.24
CA ARG A 454 15.54 -29.25 -16.93
C ARG A 454 15.17 -30.08 -18.15
N SER A 455 15.31 -29.54 -19.36
CA SER A 455 15.10 -30.28 -20.60
C SER A 455 15.85 -31.64 -20.60
N PRO A 456 15.22 -32.74 -21.07
CA PRO A 456 13.94 -32.81 -21.78
C PRO A 456 12.69 -32.88 -20.88
N LEU A 457 12.82 -32.79 -19.55
CA LEU A 457 11.65 -32.74 -18.68
C LEU A 457 10.91 -31.41 -18.89
N SER A 458 9.58 -31.47 -18.90
CA SER A 458 8.72 -30.31 -19.11
C SER A 458 8.11 -29.85 -17.77
N PRO A 459 8.08 -28.53 -17.50
CA PRO A 459 7.35 -28.00 -16.35
C PRO A 459 5.84 -28.22 -16.47
N ALA A 460 5.11 -28.07 -15.37
CA ALA A 460 3.65 -27.98 -15.36
C ALA A 460 3.17 -26.83 -16.26
N ASP A 461 1.99 -26.99 -16.88
CA ASP A 461 1.45 -26.00 -17.82
C ASP A 461 1.37 -24.59 -17.21
N ALA A 462 1.05 -24.50 -15.92
CA ALA A 462 0.94 -23.23 -15.20
C ALA A 462 2.31 -22.53 -15.07
N THR A 463 3.36 -23.23 -14.64
CA THR A 463 4.71 -22.65 -14.53
C THR A 463 5.32 -22.41 -15.92
N ALA A 464 5.01 -23.25 -16.91
CA ALA A 464 5.37 -23.05 -18.32
C ALA A 464 4.77 -21.77 -18.91
N SER A 465 3.55 -21.39 -18.49
CA SER A 465 2.91 -20.14 -18.91
C SER A 465 3.71 -18.90 -18.44
N VAL A 466 4.29 -18.95 -17.24
CA VAL A 466 5.14 -17.88 -16.70
C VAL A 466 6.46 -17.83 -17.45
N VAL A 467 7.10 -18.98 -17.70
CA VAL A 467 8.32 -19.04 -18.54
C VAL A 467 8.04 -18.43 -19.91
N SER A 468 6.93 -18.81 -20.55
CA SER A 468 6.54 -18.30 -21.87
C SER A 468 6.25 -16.79 -21.87
N LEU A 469 5.64 -16.27 -20.80
CA LEU A 469 5.44 -14.84 -20.61
C LEU A 469 6.77 -14.09 -20.53
N LEU A 470 7.72 -14.58 -19.73
CA LEU A 470 9.05 -13.97 -19.60
C LEU A 470 9.81 -13.98 -20.93
N ARG A 471 9.75 -15.07 -21.70
CA ARG A 471 10.50 -15.23 -22.97
C ARG A 471 10.11 -14.22 -24.06
N ARG A 472 9.09 -13.38 -23.84
CA ARG A 472 8.77 -12.24 -24.70
C ARG A 472 9.83 -11.14 -24.61
N ASP A 473 10.33 -10.86 -23.40
CA ASP A 473 11.21 -9.72 -23.11
C ASP A 473 12.49 -10.11 -22.35
N VAL A 474 12.60 -11.38 -21.89
CA VAL A 474 13.70 -11.92 -21.09
C VAL A 474 14.23 -13.20 -21.74
N GLU A 475 15.50 -13.21 -22.12
CA GLU A 475 16.10 -14.35 -22.81
C GLU A 475 16.28 -15.59 -21.90
N GLY A 476 16.32 -16.78 -22.50
CA GLY A 476 16.56 -18.04 -21.79
C GLY A 476 18.03 -18.29 -21.40
N PRO A 477 18.39 -19.56 -21.10
CA PRO A 477 19.78 -19.95 -20.87
C PRO A 477 20.70 -19.57 -22.02
N GLY A 478 21.86 -19.02 -21.68
CA GLY A 478 22.87 -18.51 -22.61
C GLY A 478 23.99 -17.76 -21.88
N PRO A 479 25.01 -17.25 -22.60
CA PRO A 479 26.11 -16.49 -22.03
C PRO A 479 25.65 -15.28 -21.20
N ASP A 480 26.54 -14.74 -20.36
CA ASP A 480 26.26 -13.57 -19.54
C ASP A 480 25.85 -12.35 -20.38
N ARG A 481 24.89 -11.60 -19.85
CA ARG A 481 24.37 -10.37 -20.44
C ARG A 481 23.99 -9.37 -19.35
N TYR A 482 23.69 -8.15 -19.77
CA TYR A 482 23.27 -7.10 -18.84
C TYR A 482 21.93 -7.47 -18.18
N LEU A 483 21.98 -7.92 -16.93
CA LEU A 483 20.85 -8.55 -16.25
C LEU A 483 19.82 -7.57 -15.66
N ALA A 484 20.21 -6.33 -15.38
CA ALA A 484 19.33 -5.36 -14.71
C ALA A 484 18.03 -5.05 -15.50
N PRO A 485 18.03 -4.90 -16.84
CA PRO A 485 16.81 -4.77 -17.62
C PRO A 485 15.86 -5.97 -17.50
N GLU A 486 16.38 -7.19 -17.38
CA GLU A 486 15.56 -8.40 -17.23
C GLU A 486 14.91 -8.47 -15.84
N ILE A 487 15.64 -8.07 -14.80
CA ILE A 487 15.09 -7.92 -13.45
C ILE A 487 13.99 -6.86 -13.44
N ALA A 488 14.23 -5.71 -14.10
CA ALA A 488 13.24 -4.63 -14.19
C ALA A 488 11.98 -5.07 -14.96
N ALA A 489 12.13 -5.74 -16.10
CA ALA A 489 11.02 -6.28 -16.87
C ALA A 489 10.20 -7.30 -16.07
N THR A 490 10.88 -8.23 -15.38
CA THR A 490 10.22 -9.22 -14.52
C THR A 490 9.51 -8.54 -13.33
N THR A 491 10.11 -7.51 -12.74
CA THR A 491 9.51 -6.73 -11.65
C THR A 491 8.23 -6.04 -12.10
N ALA A 492 8.19 -5.50 -13.32
CA ALA A 492 6.98 -4.90 -13.88
C ALA A 492 5.84 -5.93 -14.01
N LEU A 493 6.14 -7.14 -14.52
CA LEU A 493 5.17 -8.23 -14.65
C LEU A 493 4.66 -8.75 -13.28
N VAL A 494 5.51 -8.71 -12.26
CA VAL A 494 5.13 -9.04 -10.88
C VAL A 494 4.18 -7.98 -10.33
N ARG A 495 4.54 -6.69 -10.44
CA ARG A 495 3.77 -5.57 -9.89
C ARG A 495 2.41 -5.39 -10.55
N ASP A 496 2.33 -5.56 -11.87
CA ASP A 496 1.07 -5.38 -12.60
C ASP A 496 0.15 -6.62 -12.54
N GLY A 497 0.59 -7.70 -11.88
CA GLY A 497 -0.16 -8.96 -11.75
C GLY A 497 -0.16 -9.85 -12.99
N SER A 498 0.66 -9.58 -14.00
CA SER A 498 0.73 -10.39 -15.23
C SER A 498 1.17 -11.82 -14.97
N ILE A 499 2.05 -12.03 -13.98
CA ILE A 499 2.46 -13.39 -13.56
C ILE A 499 1.26 -14.19 -13.06
N VAL A 500 0.44 -13.60 -12.18
CA VAL A 500 -0.77 -14.23 -11.64
C VAL A 500 -1.75 -14.53 -12.79
N ARG A 501 -2.05 -13.54 -13.62
CA ARG A 501 -2.97 -13.72 -14.76
C ARG A 501 -2.53 -14.82 -15.72
N ALA A 502 -1.22 -14.94 -16.01
CA ALA A 502 -0.70 -16.00 -16.86
C ALA A 502 -1.01 -17.40 -16.30
N VAL A 503 -0.74 -17.60 -15.00
CA VAL A 503 -1.04 -18.85 -14.31
C VAL A 503 -2.55 -19.14 -14.26
N GLU A 504 -3.38 -18.13 -14.05
CA GLU A 504 -4.84 -18.30 -13.99
C GLU A 504 -5.46 -18.67 -15.33
N THR A 505 -4.81 -18.37 -16.46
CA THR A 505 -5.27 -18.86 -17.77
C THR A 505 -5.23 -20.39 -17.87
N VAL A 506 -4.42 -21.04 -17.04
CA VAL A 506 -4.27 -22.51 -16.99
C VAL A 506 -5.02 -23.11 -15.81
N THR A 507 -4.88 -22.50 -14.63
CA THR A 507 -5.36 -23.08 -13.37
C THR A 507 -6.81 -22.68 -13.01
N GLY A 508 -7.38 -21.71 -13.73
CA GLY A 508 -8.51 -20.92 -13.24
C GLY A 508 -8.07 -19.96 -12.12
N PRO A 509 -9.00 -19.29 -11.43
CA PRO A 509 -8.66 -18.37 -10.35
C PRO A 509 -7.81 -19.04 -9.26
N LEU A 510 -6.73 -18.37 -8.87
CA LEU A 510 -6.01 -18.69 -7.65
C LEU A 510 -6.74 -18.09 -6.46
N ASN A 511 -6.59 -18.70 -5.29
CA ASN A 511 -7.27 -18.21 -4.11
C ASN A 511 -6.62 -16.91 -3.64
N THR A 512 -7.45 -15.89 -3.37
CA THR A 512 -7.00 -14.59 -2.88
C THR A 512 -7.31 -14.45 -1.38
N LEU A 513 -7.27 -13.22 -0.87
CA LEU A 513 -7.66 -12.89 0.51
C LEU A 513 -9.18 -12.93 0.72
N GLU A 514 -9.96 -12.94 -0.36
CA GLU A 514 -11.43 -12.92 -0.30
C GLU A 514 -12.08 -14.33 -0.24
N ASP A 515 -11.28 -15.40 -0.45
CA ASP A 515 -11.70 -16.81 -0.43
C ASP A 515 -11.48 -17.51 0.92
#